data_AF-A0AA43QEJ8-F1
#
_entry.id   AF-A0AA43QEJ8-F1
#
_cell.length_a   1.000
_cell.length_b   1.000
_cell.length_c   1.000
_cell.angle_alpha   90.00
_cell.angle_beta   90.00
_cell.angle_gamma   90.00
#
_symmetry.space_group_name_H-M   'P 1'
#
loop_
_entity.id
_entity.type
_entity.pdbx_description
1 polymer ?
#
loop_
_entity_poly.entity_id
_entity_poly.type
_entity_poly.pdbx_seq_one_letter_code
_entity_poly.pdbx_strand_id
1 'polypeptide(L)'
;MSGDKEKAKTHKLALRGSSKLVAEFVQIFGKGPKHLASKEANKPADKENTAPDGTPDASSAEKTEKEIQSEIQSIFRQVTASVTFLPQLDAGNCTFNVLVYADADSDVPMEWGDSDAKEIENGEKVQLRSFSTSNHRVDTLVSYRLAE
;
A
#
# COMPACT_ATOMS: atom_id res chain seq x y z
N MET A 1 -4.15 -24.08 -25.43
CA MET A 1 -4.93 -23.94 -24.19
C MET A 1 -4.71 -22.52 -23.67
N SER A 2 -5.75 -21.70 -23.60
CA SER A 2 -5.64 -20.37 -22.99
C SER A 2 -5.47 -20.57 -21.49
N GLY A 3 -4.29 -20.26 -20.96
CA GLY A 3 -4.08 -20.26 -19.52
C GLY A 3 -4.85 -19.09 -18.94
N ASP A 4 -5.99 -19.37 -18.31
CA ASP A 4 -6.68 -18.39 -17.48
C ASP A 4 -5.67 -17.86 -16.46
N LYS A 5 -5.29 -16.60 -16.62
CA LYS A 5 -4.47 -15.90 -15.65
C LYS A 5 -5.33 -15.74 -14.42
N GLU A 6 -5.04 -16.55 -13.40
CA GLU A 6 -5.61 -16.41 -12.07
C GLU A 6 -5.42 -14.96 -11.62
N LYS A 7 -6.52 -14.23 -11.52
CA LYS A 7 -6.50 -12.85 -11.01
C LYS A 7 -6.27 -12.93 -9.51
N ALA A 8 -5.40 -12.06 -9.00
CA ALA A 8 -5.25 -11.89 -7.56
C ALA A 8 -6.60 -11.48 -6.98
N LYS A 9 -7.20 -12.36 -6.18
CA LYS A 9 -8.48 -12.10 -5.50
C LYS A 9 -8.34 -11.11 -4.34
N THR A 10 -7.12 -10.88 -3.85
CA THR A 10 -6.82 -9.91 -2.78
C THR A 10 -6.30 -8.61 -3.35
N HIS A 11 -6.93 -7.49 -2.98
CA HIS A 11 -6.56 -6.17 -3.48
C HIS A 11 -6.09 -5.19 -2.39
N LYS A 12 -6.33 -5.49 -1.10
CA LYS A 12 -5.81 -4.68 0.02
C LYS A 12 -5.60 -5.54 1.27
N LEU A 13 -4.49 -5.32 1.98
CA LEU A 13 -4.18 -5.86 3.31
C LEU A 13 -4.02 -4.67 4.26
N ALA A 14 -4.66 -4.73 5.43
CA ALA A 14 -4.54 -3.69 6.45
C ALA A 14 -4.13 -4.28 7.79
N LEU A 15 -3.15 -3.65 8.43
CA LEU A 15 -2.75 -3.91 9.82
C LEU A 15 -3.27 -2.76 10.67
N ARG A 16 -4.20 -3.04 11.58
CA ARG A 16 -4.83 -2.01 12.42
C ARG A 16 -4.52 -2.20 13.89
N GLY A 17 -3.84 -1.23 14.50
CA GLY A 17 -3.65 -1.17 15.95
C GLY A 17 -4.95 -0.82 16.69
N SER A 18 -5.16 -1.42 17.87
CA SER A 18 -6.33 -1.21 18.72
C SER A 18 -6.46 0.20 19.24
N SER A 19 -5.34 0.92 19.37
CA SER A 19 -5.28 2.28 19.91
C SER A 19 -5.93 3.32 18.98
N LYS A 20 -6.47 2.92 17.82
CA LYS A 20 -7.00 3.80 16.75
C LYS A 20 -5.96 4.79 16.18
N LEU A 21 -4.72 4.73 16.66
CA LEU A 21 -3.65 5.67 16.34
C LEU A 21 -2.87 5.26 15.09
N VAL A 22 -2.85 3.98 14.67
CA VAL A 22 -2.02 3.54 13.53
C VAL A 22 -2.73 2.45 12.72
N ALA A 23 -2.84 2.66 11.41
CA ALA A 23 -3.21 1.67 10.44
C ALA A 23 -2.20 1.67 9.30
N GLU A 24 -1.58 0.53 9.03
CA GLU A 24 -0.76 0.34 7.83
C GLU A 24 -1.59 -0.35 6.76
N PHE A 25 -1.58 0.22 5.57
CA PHE A 25 -2.31 -0.26 4.42
C PHE A 25 -1.33 -0.67 3.32
N VAL A 26 -1.55 -1.88 2.81
CA VAL A 26 -0.83 -2.44 1.68
C VAL A 26 -1.86 -2.67 0.58
N GLN A 27 -1.81 -1.87 -0.47
CA GLN A 27 -2.69 -2.03 -1.62
C GLN A 27 -1.98 -2.82 -2.71
N ILE A 28 -2.62 -3.89 -3.19
CA ILE A 28 -2.08 -4.77 -4.21
C ILE A 28 -2.88 -4.58 -5.49
N PHE A 29 -2.23 -4.05 -6.52
CA PHE A 29 -2.81 -3.95 -7.85
C PHE A 29 -2.31 -5.10 -8.73
N GLY A 30 -3.22 -5.96 -9.18
CA GLY A 30 -2.96 -6.90 -10.28
C GLY A 30 -2.99 -6.17 -11.63
N LYS A 31 -2.03 -6.44 -12.53
CA LYS A 31 -2.06 -5.87 -13.89
C LYS A 31 -3.21 -6.48 -14.72
N GLY A 32 -4.27 -5.70 -14.95
CA GLY A 32 -5.24 -5.92 -16.04
C GLY A 32 -4.69 -5.49 -17.42
N PRO A 33 -5.30 -5.93 -18.53
CA PRO A 33 -4.78 -5.67 -19.89
C PRO A 33 -4.84 -4.17 -20.24
N LYS A 34 -3.75 -3.67 -20.82
CA LYS A 34 -3.55 -2.25 -21.17
C LYS A 34 -4.49 -1.78 -22.31
N HIS A 35 -5.37 -0.84 -22.01
CA HIS A 35 -6.01 0.15 -22.92
C HIS A 35 -6.77 1.10 -21.97
N LEU A 36 -6.72 2.44 -21.94
CA LEU A 36 -6.53 3.48 -22.95
C LEU A 36 -6.01 4.78 -22.29
N ALA A 37 -5.16 5.47 -23.06
CA ALA A 37 -5.20 6.90 -23.43
C ALA A 37 -5.26 8.02 -22.36
N SER A 38 -4.22 8.85 -22.45
CA SER A 38 -3.99 10.15 -21.81
C SER A 38 -4.97 11.26 -22.25
N LYS A 39 -5.18 12.23 -21.35
CA LYS A 39 -5.39 13.63 -21.76
C LYS A 39 -4.88 14.61 -20.68
N GLU A 40 -3.85 15.36 -21.06
CA GLU A 40 -3.23 16.45 -20.30
C GLU A 40 -4.08 17.74 -20.28
N ALA A 41 -3.90 18.56 -19.24
CA ALA A 41 -3.97 20.02 -19.29
C ALA A 41 -3.06 20.63 -18.19
N ASN A 42 -2.32 21.69 -18.55
CA ASN A 42 -1.08 22.19 -17.94
C ASN A 42 -1.23 23.63 -17.39
N LYS A 43 -0.71 23.99 -16.18
CA LYS A 43 0.01 25.26 -15.81
C LYS A 43 0.37 25.38 -14.29
N PRO A 44 1.27 26.29 -13.82
CA PRO A 44 2.52 25.94 -13.09
C PRO A 44 2.80 26.66 -11.74
N ALA A 45 3.91 26.25 -11.07
CA ALA A 45 4.73 26.90 -10.01
C ALA A 45 4.09 27.03 -8.60
N ASP A 46 4.73 26.75 -7.45
CA ASP A 46 6.11 26.96 -6.98
C ASP A 46 6.39 26.15 -5.67
N LYS A 47 7.70 25.97 -5.34
CA LYS A 47 8.32 25.56 -4.04
C LYS A 47 8.66 24.08 -3.75
N GLU A 48 9.85 23.70 -4.26
CA GLU A 48 11.04 23.29 -3.50
C GLU A 48 10.90 22.16 -2.45
N ASN A 49 10.60 20.93 -2.90
CA ASN A 49 11.32 19.71 -2.50
C ASN A 49 10.98 18.58 -3.50
N THR A 50 11.46 18.70 -4.74
CA THR A 50 11.28 17.69 -5.78
C THR A 50 12.62 16.99 -6.00
N ALA A 51 12.80 15.82 -5.40
CA ALA A 51 13.72 14.84 -5.94
C ALA A 51 13.26 14.53 -7.38
N PRO A 52 14.16 14.31 -8.36
CA PRO A 52 13.78 14.20 -9.75
C PRO A 52 12.89 12.98 -9.96
N ASP A 53 11.59 13.21 -10.09
CA ASP A 53 10.64 12.30 -10.71
C ASP A 53 10.73 12.54 -12.22
N GLY A 54 11.14 11.50 -12.95
CA GLY A 54 11.48 11.63 -14.36
C GLY A 54 12.36 10.52 -14.89
N THR A 55 12.04 9.27 -14.58
CA THR A 55 12.33 8.19 -15.53
C THR A 55 11.04 7.84 -16.25
N PRO A 56 11.01 7.96 -17.60
CA PRO A 56 9.84 7.57 -18.38
C PRO A 56 9.62 6.07 -18.21
N ASP A 57 8.34 5.67 -18.25
CA ASP A 57 7.85 4.30 -18.36
C ASP A 57 8.89 3.31 -18.92
N ALA A 58 9.62 2.65 -18.02
CA ALA A 58 10.39 1.45 -18.36
C ALA A 58 9.40 0.28 -18.43
N SER A 59 8.63 0.26 -19.52
CA SER A 59 7.90 -0.92 -19.93
C SER A 59 8.87 -2.10 -20.11
N SER A 60 8.65 -3.15 -19.31
CA SER A 60 9.07 -4.55 -19.55
C SER A 60 10.57 -4.90 -19.56
N ALA A 61 11.39 -4.31 -18.69
CA ALA A 61 12.57 -5.03 -18.20
C ALA A 61 12.14 -5.86 -16.97
N GLU A 62 12.38 -7.16 -16.99
CA GLU A 62 12.18 -8.00 -15.81
C GLU A 62 13.13 -7.51 -14.72
N LYS A 63 12.59 -6.78 -13.73
CA LYS A 63 13.36 -6.40 -12.53
C LYS A 63 13.96 -7.65 -11.93
N THR A 64 15.25 -7.60 -11.61
CA THR A 64 15.92 -8.72 -10.96
C THR A 64 15.40 -8.90 -9.53
N GLU A 65 15.49 -10.12 -9.00
CA GLU A 65 15.09 -10.38 -7.61
C GLU A 65 15.85 -9.47 -6.63
N LYS A 66 17.13 -9.20 -6.90
CA LYS A 66 17.98 -8.32 -6.10
C LYS A 66 17.44 -6.88 -6.05
N GLU A 67 16.97 -6.35 -7.18
CA GLU A 67 16.36 -5.01 -7.23
C GLU A 67 15.04 -4.97 -6.46
N ILE A 68 14.19 -5.99 -6.65
CA ILE A 68 12.93 -6.13 -5.91
C ILE A 68 13.18 -6.20 -4.40
N GLN A 69 14.15 -7.02 -3.96
CA GLN A 69 14.55 -7.11 -2.56
C GLN A 69 15.10 -5.76 -2.03
N SER A 70 15.83 -5.01 -2.85
CA SER A 70 16.33 -3.68 -2.48
C SER A 70 15.19 -2.68 -2.28
N GLU A 71 14.17 -2.69 -3.16
CA GLU A 71 12.95 -1.90 -3.02
C GLU A 71 12.20 -2.27 -1.72
N ILE A 72 11.99 -3.57 -1.47
CA ILE A 72 11.33 -4.07 -0.25
C ILE A 72 12.11 -3.65 1.01
N GLN A 73 13.43 -3.77 1.00
CA GLN A 73 14.27 -3.35 2.12
C GLN A 73 14.17 -1.84 2.37
N SER A 74 14.07 -1.03 1.31
CA SER A 74 13.82 0.40 1.43
C SER A 74 12.47 0.69 2.09
N ILE A 75 11.45 -0.10 1.81
CA ILE A 75 10.12 0.07 2.39
C ILE A 75 10.16 -0.26 3.89
N PHE A 76 10.79 -1.37 4.30
CA PHE A 76 10.94 -1.69 5.73
C PHE A 76 11.65 -0.58 6.50
N ARG A 77 12.70 0.00 5.92
CA ARG A 77 13.37 1.17 6.51
C ARG A 77 12.42 2.37 6.65
N GLN A 78 11.56 2.60 5.66
CA GLN A 78 10.59 3.68 5.70
C GLN A 78 9.47 3.42 6.71
N VAL A 79 9.03 2.18 6.87
CA VAL A 79 8.08 1.76 7.92
C VAL A 79 8.69 2.05 9.30
N THR A 80 9.93 1.64 9.55
CA THR A 80 10.62 1.97 10.82
C THR A 80 10.79 3.47 11.00
N ALA A 81 11.17 4.20 9.94
CA ALA A 81 11.28 5.66 10.01
C ALA A 81 9.93 6.34 10.26
N SER A 82 8.82 5.73 9.82
CA SER A 82 7.49 6.30 10.01
C SER A 82 7.13 6.47 11.47
N VAL A 83 7.58 5.53 12.31
CA VAL A 83 7.38 5.55 13.77
C VAL A 83 7.88 6.85 14.42
N THR A 84 8.84 7.55 13.80
CA THR A 84 9.40 8.80 14.36
C THR A 84 8.45 10.00 14.34
N PHE A 85 7.44 9.98 13.47
CA PHE A 85 6.42 11.04 13.40
C PHE A 85 5.03 10.58 13.86
N LEU A 86 4.89 9.31 14.29
CA LEU A 86 3.63 8.81 14.82
C LEU A 86 3.45 9.26 16.28
N PRO A 87 2.20 9.54 16.71
CA PRO A 87 1.89 9.80 18.10
C PRO A 87 2.37 8.66 19.01
N GLN A 88 2.83 9.03 20.20
CA GLN A 88 3.22 8.04 21.19
C GLN A 88 1.98 7.21 21.57
N LEU A 89 2.13 5.88 21.49
CA LEU A 89 1.08 4.98 21.95
C LEU A 89 1.07 4.98 23.49
N ASP A 90 -0.10 5.11 24.09
CA ASP A 90 -0.24 4.97 25.54
C ASP A 90 0.31 3.61 25.98
N ALA A 91 1.00 3.59 27.12
CA ALA A 91 1.80 2.46 27.61
C ALA A 91 1.00 1.18 28.01
N GLY A 92 -0.25 1.06 27.57
CA GLY A 92 -1.09 -0.12 27.76
C GLY A 92 -0.89 -1.19 26.68
N ASN A 93 -1.56 -2.33 26.86
CA ASN A 93 -1.56 -3.44 25.92
C ASN A 93 -2.20 -3.02 24.59
N CYS A 94 -1.38 -2.84 23.55
CA CYS A 94 -1.85 -2.68 22.18
C CYS A 94 -2.10 -4.06 21.56
N THR A 95 -3.26 -4.25 20.94
CA THR A 95 -3.51 -5.39 20.05
C THR A 95 -3.53 -4.90 18.61
N PHE A 96 -3.46 -5.81 17.65
CA PHE A 96 -3.64 -5.47 16.24
C PHE A 96 -4.60 -6.45 15.58
N ASN A 97 -5.26 -5.98 14.53
CA ASN A 97 -6.10 -6.79 13.65
C ASN A 97 -5.44 -6.84 12.27
N VAL A 98 -5.59 -7.97 11.59
CA VAL A 98 -5.23 -8.14 10.19
C VAL A 98 -6.52 -8.21 9.39
N LEU A 99 -6.68 -7.32 8.42
CA LEU A 99 -7.86 -7.27 7.55
C LEU A 99 -7.43 -7.52 6.11
N VAL A 100 -8.13 -8.42 5.44
CA VAL A 100 -7.90 -8.74 4.03
C VAL A 100 -9.14 -8.32 3.26
N TYR A 101 -8.92 -7.52 2.24
CA TYR A 101 -9.95 -7.12 1.29
C TYR A 101 -9.77 -7.96 0.04
N ALA A 102 -10.74 -8.84 -0.18
CA ALA A 102 -10.76 -9.76 -1.29
C ALA A 102 -12.06 -9.61 -2.08
N ASP A 103 -12.10 -10.21 -3.26
CA ASP A 103 -13.30 -10.26 -4.09
C ASP A 103 -14.42 -11.03 -3.37
N ALA A 104 -15.67 -10.65 -3.62
CA ALA A 104 -16.84 -11.20 -2.92
C ALA A 104 -17.06 -12.70 -3.15
N ASP A 105 -16.44 -13.27 -4.19
CA ASP A 105 -16.44 -14.69 -4.54
C ASP A 105 -15.13 -15.41 -4.12
N SER A 106 -14.38 -14.83 -3.18
CA SER A 106 -13.20 -15.45 -2.62
C SER A 106 -13.57 -16.56 -1.64
N ASP A 107 -12.82 -17.66 -1.69
CA ASP A 107 -12.95 -18.75 -0.73
C ASP A 107 -12.36 -18.31 0.62
N VAL A 108 -13.21 -18.07 1.61
CA VAL A 108 -12.82 -17.61 2.95
C VAL A 108 -12.60 -18.82 3.86
N PRO A 109 -11.40 -18.98 4.45
CA PRO A 109 -11.14 -20.08 5.40
C PRO A 109 -12.01 -19.96 6.65
N MET A 110 -12.26 -21.09 7.33
CA MET A 110 -13.16 -21.14 8.49
C MET A 110 -12.68 -20.27 9.68
N GLU A 111 -11.38 -20.05 9.78
CA GLU A 111 -10.76 -19.21 10.82
C GLU A 111 -10.92 -17.70 10.56
N TRP A 112 -11.35 -17.31 9.35
CA TRP A 112 -11.60 -15.93 8.97
C TRP A 112 -13.09 -15.61 9.05
N GLY A 113 -13.41 -14.38 9.43
CA GLY A 113 -14.78 -13.89 9.47
C GLY A 113 -14.88 -12.51 8.85
N ASP A 114 -16.09 -12.16 8.41
CA ASP A 114 -16.38 -10.83 7.88
C ASP A 114 -16.15 -9.75 8.96
N SER A 115 -15.49 -8.66 8.57
CA SER A 115 -15.21 -7.51 9.44
C SER A 115 -15.57 -6.22 8.73
N ASP A 116 -15.87 -5.18 9.52
CA ASP A 116 -15.94 -3.81 9.01
C ASP A 116 -14.56 -3.32 8.51
N ALA A 117 -14.57 -2.32 7.61
CA ALA A 117 -13.37 -1.77 6.99
C ALA A 117 -12.42 -1.10 7.99
N LYS A 118 -12.94 -0.74 9.17
CA LYS A 118 -12.13 -0.29 10.30
C LYS A 118 -11.17 0.85 9.89
N GLU A 119 -11.66 1.80 9.09
CA GLU A 119 -10.84 2.95 8.65
C GLU A 119 -10.70 3.98 9.77
N ILE A 120 -9.63 4.79 9.72
CA ILE A 120 -9.41 5.87 10.67
C ILE A 120 -10.08 7.13 10.08
N GLU A 121 -11.17 7.56 10.71
CA GLU A 121 -11.84 8.82 10.39
C GLU A 121 -10.96 10.00 10.81
N ASN A 122 -10.86 11.02 9.96
CA ASN A 122 -10.05 12.23 10.19
C ASN A 122 -8.58 11.95 10.53
N GLY A 123 -8.04 10.82 10.05
CA GLY A 123 -6.62 10.50 10.19
C GLY A 123 -5.76 11.20 9.14
N GLU A 124 -4.54 11.57 9.54
CA GLU A 124 -3.47 11.91 8.62
C GLU A 124 -3.00 10.65 7.88
N LYS A 125 -2.59 10.83 6.62
CA LYS A 125 -2.16 9.76 5.74
C LYS A 125 -0.79 10.07 5.17
N VAL A 126 0.15 9.15 5.34
CA VAL A 126 1.50 9.24 4.80
C VAL A 126 1.70 8.11 3.80
N GLN A 127 1.78 8.48 2.53
CA GLN A 127 2.12 7.56 1.46
C GLN A 127 3.59 7.16 1.57
N LEU A 128 3.86 5.87 1.64
CA LEU A 128 5.19 5.29 1.60
C LEU A 128 5.54 4.88 0.16
N ARG A 129 6.79 4.47 -0.04
CA ARG A 129 7.28 4.00 -1.34
C ARG A 129 6.52 2.75 -1.76
N SER A 130 6.21 2.69 -3.04
CA SER A 130 5.68 1.50 -3.70
C SER A 130 6.81 0.66 -4.27
N PHE A 131 6.61 -0.65 -4.36
CA PHE A 131 7.46 -1.53 -5.17
C PHE A 131 6.60 -2.32 -6.16
N SER A 132 7.23 -2.87 -7.19
CA SER A 132 6.51 -3.69 -8.17
C SER A 132 7.31 -4.91 -8.59
N THR A 133 6.63 -6.03 -8.72
CA THR A 133 7.12 -7.24 -9.36
C THR A 133 6.65 -7.29 -10.82
N SER A 134 6.92 -8.41 -11.51
CA SER A 134 6.38 -8.66 -12.85
C SER A 134 4.85 -8.56 -12.89
N ASN A 135 4.20 -9.09 -11.84
CA ASN A 135 2.75 -9.32 -11.82
C ASN A 135 1.98 -8.37 -10.89
N HIS A 136 2.63 -7.84 -9.86
CA HIS A 136 1.98 -7.03 -8.83
C HIS A 136 2.67 -5.69 -8.64
N ARG A 137 1.87 -4.65 -8.38
CA ARG A 137 2.35 -3.42 -7.76
C ARG A 137 1.80 -3.36 -6.35
N VAL A 138 2.67 -3.01 -5.41
CA VAL A 138 2.31 -2.87 -4.00
C VAL A 138 2.57 -1.43 -3.59
N ASP A 139 1.48 -0.71 -3.31
CA ASP A 139 1.53 0.63 -2.74
C ASP A 139 1.34 0.52 -1.22
N THR A 140 2.12 1.29 -0.46
CA THR A 140 2.12 1.24 1.01
C THR A 140 1.77 2.60 1.60
N LEU A 141 0.97 2.62 2.65
CA LEU A 141 0.51 3.86 3.28
C LEU A 141 0.30 3.65 4.77
N VAL A 142 0.62 4.67 5.56
CA VAL A 142 0.33 4.71 7.00
C VAL A 142 -0.77 5.75 7.22
N SER A 143 -1.84 5.37 7.90
CA SER A 143 -2.84 6.30 8.42
C SER A 143 -2.74 6.37 9.93
N TYR A 144 -2.75 7.57 10.50
CA TYR A 144 -2.75 7.77 11.94
C TYR A 144 -3.66 8.94 12.31
N ARG A 145 -4.10 9.01 13.56
CA ARG A 145 -4.81 10.19 14.07
C ARG A 145 -3.95 10.85 15.15
N LEU A 146 -3.89 12.17 15.17
CA LEU A 146 -3.33 12.89 16.31
C LEU A 146 -4.28 12.71 17.50
N ALA A 147 -3.72 12.47 18.69
CA ALA A 147 -4.49 12.59 19.92
C ALA A 147 -4.78 14.09 20.14
N GLU A 148 -6.03 14.46 20.41
CA GLU A 148 -6.34 15.78 20.99
C GLU A 148 -5.84 15.84 22.44
#